data_AF-A0A059CGH7-F1
#
_entry.id   AF-A0A059CGH7-F1
#
_cell.length_a   1.000
_cell.length_b   1.000
_cell.length_c   1.000
_cell.angle_alpha   90.00
_cell.angle_beta   90.00
_cell.angle_gamma   90.00
#
_symmetry.space_group_name_H-M   'P 1'
#
loop_
_entity.id
_entity.type
_entity.pdbx_description
1 polymer ?
#
loop_
_entity_poly.entity_id
_entity_poly.type
_entity_poly.pdbx_seq_one_letter_code
_entity_poly.pdbx_strand_id
1 'polypeptide(L)'
;MAPAAAKLLLTDLASGIDRVPDNYIRSEADRPNLTEVEASDASSIPLVDLQGLSGPNRDDIIRQIGRACQQDGFFQIKNHGIPEEKVQAIMNIAREFFQLPESERLKYFSDDPTKSNRLSTSFNQKTEKVSNWRDFLSLRCYPLEENMHEWPTNPPSFR
;
A
#
# COMPACT_ATOMS: atom_id res chain seq x y z
N MET A 1 36.87 2.80 12.14
CA MET A 1 35.43 2.61 12.40
C MET A 1 34.78 2.46 11.03
N ALA A 2 34.28 1.26 10.69
CA ALA A 2 33.64 1.05 9.38
C ALA A 2 32.39 1.94 9.29
N PRO A 3 32.10 2.58 8.15
CA PRO A 3 30.84 3.30 7.98
C PRO A 3 29.70 2.31 8.21
N ALA A 4 28.75 2.65 9.08
CA ALA A 4 27.53 1.87 9.24
C ALA A 4 26.91 1.71 7.85
N ALA A 5 26.66 0.48 7.43
CA ALA A 5 26.03 0.20 6.15
C ALA A 5 24.74 1.02 6.06
N ALA A 6 24.61 1.85 5.02
CA ALA A 6 23.42 2.66 4.82
C ALA A 6 22.20 1.73 4.73
N LYS A 7 21.24 1.94 5.63
CA LYS A 7 19.96 1.23 5.63
C LYS A 7 19.21 1.61 4.35
N LEU A 8 18.85 0.60 3.55
CA LEU A 8 18.22 0.82 2.25
C LEU A 8 16.70 0.98 2.39
N LEU A 9 16.10 0.25 3.33
CA LEU A 9 14.68 0.31 3.61
C LEU A 9 14.40 1.39 4.64
N LEU A 10 13.31 2.12 4.43
CA LEU A 10 12.91 3.20 5.32
C LEU A 10 12.60 2.69 6.72
N THR A 11 11.97 1.53 6.83
CA THR A 11 11.61 0.90 8.12
C THR A 11 12.86 0.71 8.99
N ASP A 12 13.97 0.34 8.37
CA ASP A 12 15.24 0.10 9.06
C ASP A 12 16.01 1.40 9.30
N LEU A 13 15.97 2.34 8.36
CA LEU A 13 16.53 3.69 8.52
C LEU A 13 15.86 4.44 9.68
N ALA A 14 14.53 4.44 9.72
CA ALA A 14 13.72 5.17 10.71
C ALA A 14 14.00 4.73 12.15
N SER A 15 14.42 3.47 12.35
CA SER A 15 14.76 2.94 13.68
C SER A 15 16.04 3.53 14.27
N GLY A 16 16.90 4.14 13.45
CA GLY A 16 18.24 4.60 13.85
C GLY A 16 18.48 6.10 13.75
N ILE A 17 17.45 6.91 13.48
CA ILE A 17 17.58 8.36 13.27
C ILE A 17 16.79 9.15 14.31
N ASP A 18 17.27 10.35 14.64
CA ASP A 18 16.62 11.30 15.56
C ASP A 18 15.77 12.36 14.83
N ARG A 19 15.90 12.45 13.51
CA ARG A 19 15.25 13.43 12.65
C ARG A 19 14.95 12.84 11.28
N VAL A 20 13.90 13.35 10.64
CA VAL A 20 13.55 13.03 9.25
C VAL A 20 14.66 13.59 8.33
N PRO A 21 15.24 12.79 7.41
CA PRO A 21 16.24 13.28 6.47
C PRO A 21 15.63 14.27 5.47
N ASP A 22 16.45 15.24 5.03
CA ASP A 22 15.99 16.37 4.22
C ASP A 22 15.30 15.95 2.91
N ASN A 23 15.73 14.84 2.30
CA ASN A 23 15.12 14.33 1.06
C ASN A 23 13.68 13.82 1.25
N TYR A 24 13.17 13.66 2.47
CA TYR A 24 11.77 13.31 2.75
C TYR A 24 10.92 14.53 3.13
N ILE A 25 11.53 15.70 3.34
CA ILE A 25 10.84 16.90 3.78
C ILE A 25 10.26 17.63 2.56
N ARG A 26 8.94 17.71 2.49
CA ARG A 26 8.24 18.52 1.49
C ARG A 26 8.47 20.01 1.73
N SER A 27 8.51 20.79 0.65
CA SER A 27 8.54 22.25 0.73
C SER A 27 7.27 22.76 1.43
N GLU A 28 7.32 23.94 2.05
CA GLU A 28 6.15 24.49 2.76
C GLU A 28 4.93 24.64 1.83
N ALA A 29 5.15 24.98 0.56
CA ALA A 29 4.10 25.11 -0.45
C ALA A 29 3.43 23.77 -0.81
N ASP A 30 4.12 22.64 -0.62
CA ASP A 30 3.60 21.30 -0.93
C ASP A 30 3.02 20.56 0.30
N ARG A 31 3.05 21.19 1.48
CA ARG A 31 2.50 20.59 2.71
C ARG A 31 0.99 20.85 2.77
N PRO A 32 0.19 19.87 3.25
CA PRO A 32 -1.25 20.05 3.35
C PRO A 32 -1.57 21.20 4.31
N ASN A 33 -2.47 22.10 3.90
CA ASN A 33 -3.00 23.12 4.79
C ASN A 33 -4.10 22.53 5.67
N LEU A 34 -3.73 22.13 6.90
CA LEU A 34 -4.67 21.50 7.82
C LEU A 34 -5.79 22.42 8.31
N THR A 35 -5.67 23.75 8.14
CA THR A 35 -6.75 24.68 8.52
C THR A 35 -7.91 24.68 7.52
N GLU A 36 -7.68 24.19 6.30
CA GLU A 36 -8.70 24.06 5.25
C GLU A 36 -9.35 22.66 5.23
N VAL A 37 -8.85 21.74 6.04
CA VAL A 37 -9.46 20.42 6.19
C VAL A 37 -10.70 20.58 7.05
N GLU A 38 -11.87 20.66 6.41
CA GLU A 38 -13.13 20.51 7.11
C GLU A 38 -13.17 19.12 7.75
N ALA A 39 -13.41 19.05 9.05
CA ALA A 39 -13.71 17.80 9.72
C ALA A 39 -15.08 17.32 9.22
N SER A 40 -15.09 16.68 8.05
CA SER A 40 -16.32 16.10 7.52
C SER A 40 -16.71 14.93 8.40
N ASP A 41 -18.00 14.86 8.77
CA ASP A 41 -18.57 13.66 9.35
C ASP A 41 -18.23 12.44 8.46
N ALA A 42 -18.18 11.24 9.05
CA ALA A 42 -17.78 9.99 8.39
C ALA A 42 -18.60 9.61 7.12
N SER A 43 -19.56 10.44 6.72
CA SER A 43 -20.41 10.34 5.54
C SER A 43 -19.88 11.02 4.28
N SER A 44 -18.68 11.62 4.27
CA SER A 44 -18.17 12.32 3.08
C SER A 44 -17.71 11.39 1.94
N ILE A 45 -17.29 10.17 2.27
CA ILE A 45 -16.89 9.17 1.27
C ILE A 45 -18.08 8.25 0.97
N PRO A 46 -18.52 8.11 -0.30
CA PRO A 46 -19.62 7.22 -0.65
C PRO A 46 -19.35 5.79 -0.16
N LEU A 47 -20.31 5.20 0.54
CA LEU A 47 -20.28 3.79 0.97
C LEU A 47 -21.34 3.01 0.21
N VAL A 48 -20.91 2.10 -0.66
CA VAL A 48 -21.80 1.24 -1.45
C VAL A 48 -21.99 -0.10 -0.76
N ASP A 49 -23.25 -0.46 -0.49
CA ASP A 49 -23.61 -1.79 -0.02
C ASP A 49 -23.79 -2.75 -1.20
N LEU A 50 -22.96 -3.80 -1.26
CA LEU A 50 -23.04 -4.80 -2.32
C LEU A 50 -24.04 -5.94 -2.01
N GLN A 51 -24.74 -5.88 -0.87
CA GLN A 51 -25.78 -6.84 -0.54
C GLN A 51 -26.91 -6.79 -1.56
N GLY A 52 -27.17 -7.92 -2.23
CA GLY A 52 -28.20 -8.01 -3.27
C GLY A 52 -27.73 -7.61 -4.67
N LEU A 53 -26.42 -7.47 -4.91
CA LEU A 53 -25.84 -7.22 -6.24
C LEU A 53 -26.20 -8.30 -7.28
N SER A 54 -26.47 -9.52 -6.82
CA SER A 54 -26.93 -10.66 -7.64
C SER A 54 -28.45 -10.85 -7.62
N GLY A 55 -29.20 -9.89 -7.05
CA GLY A 55 -30.64 -9.94 -6.88
C GLY A 55 -31.37 -8.77 -7.55
N PRO A 56 -32.63 -8.49 -7.17
CA PRO A 56 -33.45 -7.45 -7.81
C PRO A 56 -32.90 -6.04 -7.62
N ASN A 57 -32.02 -5.81 -6.63
CA ASN A 57 -31.42 -4.52 -6.35
C ASN A 57 -30.20 -4.20 -7.23
N ARG A 58 -29.81 -5.12 -8.13
CA ARG A 58 -28.61 -5.00 -8.98
C ARG A 58 -28.49 -3.65 -9.67
N ASP A 59 -29.55 -3.20 -10.34
CA ASP A 59 -29.51 -1.97 -11.12
C ASP A 59 -29.31 -0.73 -10.25
N ASP A 60 -29.84 -0.74 -9.03
CA ASP A 60 -29.67 0.37 -8.10
C ASP A 60 -28.23 0.45 -7.58
N ILE A 61 -27.65 -0.69 -7.21
CA ILE A 61 -26.25 -0.77 -6.77
C ILE A 61 -25.31 -0.33 -7.89
N ILE A 62 -25.55 -0.75 -9.14
CA ILE A 62 -24.77 -0.29 -10.30
C ILE A 62 -24.88 1.23 -10.48
N ARG A 63 -26.07 1.82 -10.32
CA ARG A 63 -26.23 3.27 -10.37
C ARG A 63 -25.51 3.99 -9.22
N GLN A 64 -25.48 3.41 -8.02
CA GLN A 64 -24.71 3.96 -6.90
C GLN A 64 -23.21 3.98 -7.19
N ILE A 65 -22.67 2.85 -7.70
CA ILE A 65 -21.26 2.76 -8.14
C ILE A 65 -20.96 3.80 -9.22
N GLY A 66 -21.82 3.87 -10.25
CA GLY A 66 -21.66 4.83 -11.35
C GLY A 66 -21.63 6.28 -10.87
N ARG A 67 -22.51 6.65 -9.93
CA ARG A 67 -22.53 8.00 -9.34
C ARG A 67 -21.26 8.30 -8.56
N ALA A 68 -20.83 7.40 -7.68
CA ALA A 68 -19.61 7.60 -6.89
C ALA A 68 -18.36 7.72 -7.78
N CYS A 69 -18.26 6.92 -8.85
CA CYS A 69 -17.19 7.07 -9.84
C CYS A 69 -17.21 8.43 -10.56
N GLN A 70 -18.39 8.96 -10.89
CA GLN A 70 -18.54 10.22 -11.63
C GLN A 70 -18.34 11.46 -10.75
N GLN A 71 -18.78 11.40 -9.49
CA GLN A 71 -18.80 12.56 -8.58
C GLN A 71 -17.50 12.64 -7.76
N ASP A 72 -17.06 11.51 -7.22
CA ASP A 72 -15.96 11.47 -6.23
C ASP A 72 -14.70 10.81 -6.81
N GLY A 73 -14.86 9.85 -7.73
CA GLY A 73 -13.76 9.07 -8.29
C GLY A 73 -13.25 7.94 -7.38
N PHE A 74 -13.81 7.81 -6.18
CA PHE A 74 -13.52 6.73 -5.23
C PHE A 74 -14.72 6.48 -4.30
N PHE A 75 -14.79 5.30 -3.70
CA PHE A 75 -15.84 4.90 -2.76
C PHE A 75 -15.37 3.74 -1.90
N GLN A 76 -16.07 3.52 -0.79
CA GLN A 76 -15.94 2.34 0.06
C GLN A 76 -17.01 1.32 -0.31
N ILE A 77 -16.74 0.04 -0.05
CA ILE A 77 -17.71 -1.05 -0.22
C ILE A 77 -17.88 -1.83 1.08
N LYS A 78 -19.08 -2.33 1.32
CA LYS A 78 -19.38 -3.35 2.34
C LYS A 78 -20.17 -4.50 1.72
N ASN A 79 -20.26 -5.62 2.45
CA ASN A 79 -20.93 -6.84 1.96
C ASN A 79 -20.37 -7.33 0.62
N HIS A 80 -19.05 -7.18 0.41
CA HIS A 80 -18.34 -7.53 -0.81
C HIS A 80 -18.11 -9.04 -1.02
N GLY A 81 -18.50 -9.88 -0.05
CA GLY A 81 -18.44 -11.34 -0.15
C GLY A 81 -17.06 -11.96 0.08
N ILE A 82 -16.05 -11.15 0.45
CA ILE A 82 -14.74 -11.66 0.88
C ILE A 82 -14.83 -11.91 2.39
N PRO A 83 -14.53 -13.14 2.88
CA PRO A 83 -14.55 -13.42 4.31
C PRO A 83 -13.57 -12.56 5.09
N GLU A 84 -13.98 -12.06 6.26
CA GLU A 84 -13.16 -11.21 7.13
C GLU A 84 -11.85 -11.91 7.52
N GLU A 85 -11.88 -13.23 7.72
CA GLU A 85 -10.69 -13.99 8.08
C GLU A 85 -9.62 -13.96 6.98
N LYS A 86 -10.04 -13.85 5.70
CA LYS A 86 -9.11 -13.73 4.57
C LYS A 86 -8.44 -12.36 4.52
N VAL A 87 -9.20 -11.30 4.78
CA VAL A 87 -8.65 -9.92 4.87
C VAL A 87 -7.64 -9.85 6.01
N GLN A 88 -8.01 -10.35 7.19
CA GLN A 88 -7.13 -10.36 8.35
C GLN A 88 -5.87 -11.22 8.12
N ALA A 89 -5.99 -12.37 7.47
CA ALA A 89 -4.85 -13.23 7.13
C ALA A 89 -3.82 -12.51 6.24
N ILE A 90 -4.27 -11.83 5.17
CA ILE A 90 -3.39 -11.07 4.27
C ILE A 90 -2.69 -9.94 5.03
N MET A 91 -3.43 -9.21 5.88
CA MET A 91 -2.85 -8.14 6.70
C MET A 91 -1.81 -8.67 7.70
N ASN A 92 -2.03 -9.85 8.29
CA ASN A 92 -1.08 -10.48 9.19
C ASN A 92 0.19 -10.92 8.46
N ILE A 93 0.07 -11.62 7.32
CA ILE A 93 1.19 -12.04 6.48
C ILE A 93 2.04 -10.85 6.04
N ALA A 94 1.41 -9.75 5.62
CA ALA A 94 2.12 -8.53 5.27
C ALA A 94 2.92 -7.97 6.46
N ARG A 95 2.32 -7.89 7.64
CA ARG A 95 3.02 -7.46 8.87
C ARG A 95 4.20 -8.36 9.19
N GLU A 96 4.01 -9.68 9.15
CA GLU A 96 5.07 -10.67 9.39
C GLU A 96 6.25 -10.47 8.43
N PHE A 97 5.98 -10.33 7.14
CA PHE A 97 7.01 -10.06 6.14
C PHE A 97 7.79 -8.76 6.44
N PHE A 98 7.08 -7.65 6.73
CA PHE A 98 7.74 -6.37 7.01
C PHE A 98 8.48 -6.32 8.35
N GLN A 99 8.18 -7.25 9.28
CA GLN A 99 8.89 -7.43 10.54
C GLN A 99 10.13 -8.32 10.43
N LEU A 100 10.34 -9.01 9.30
CA LEU A 100 11.55 -9.81 9.10
C LEU A 100 12.81 -8.94 9.18
N PRO A 101 13.97 -9.52 9.52
CA PRO A 101 15.25 -8.83 9.44
C PRO A 101 15.45 -8.20 8.05
N GLU A 102 16.06 -7.01 8.00
CA GLU A 102 16.34 -6.30 6.75
C GLU A 102 16.98 -7.21 5.70
N SER A 103 17.94 -8.05 6.11
CA SER A 103 18.64 -9.00 5.25
C SER A 103 17.72 -10.01 4.55
N GLU A 104 16.62 -10.40 5.18
CA GLU A 104 15.63 -11.30 4.59
C GLU A 104 14.76 -10.56 3.57
N ARG A 105 14.32 -9.35 3.91
CA ARG A 105 13.52 -8.49 3.02
C ARG A 105 14.32 -8.07 1.78
N LEU A 106 15.60 -7.73 1.95
CA LEU A 106 16.48 -7.27 0.87
C LEU A 106 16.72 -8.31 -0.23
N LYS A 107 16.44 -9.60 0.01
CA LYS A 107 16.45 -10.64 -1.05
C LYS A 107 15.48 -10.32 -2.19
N TYR A 108 14.45 -9.54 -1.91
CA TYR A 108 13.41 -9.14 -2.87
C TYR A 108 13.59 -7.69 -3.36
N PHE A 109 14.63 -6.98 -2.93
CA PHE A 109 14.82 -5.57 -3.26
C PHE A 109 15.17 -5.35 -4.73
N SER A 110 14.55 -4.35 -5.35
CA SER A 110 14.93 -3.87 -6.69
C SER A 110 14.55 -2.40 -6.88
N ASP A 111 15.45 -1.64 -7.49
CA ASP A 111 15.23 -0.25 -7.93
C ASP A 111 14.76 -0.17 -9.40
N ASP A 112 14.74 -1.31 -10.11
CA ASP A 112 14.18 -1.44 -11.46
C ASP A 112 12.64 -1.40 -11.42
N PRO A 113 11.99 -0.36 -11.98
CA PRO A 113 10.55 -0.23 -11.99
C PRO A 113 9.85 -1.25 -12.89
N THR A 114 10.56 -1.92 -13.80
CA THR A 114 10.02 -2.90 -14.74
C THR A 114 9.81 -4.27 -14.11
N LYS A 115 10.49 -4.58 -13.00
CA LYS A 115 10.28 -5.82 -12.26
C LYS A 115 8.92 -5.81 -11.56
N SER A 116 8.06 -6.75 -11.93
CA SER A 116 6.69 -6.82 -11.41
C SER A 116 6.64 -7.20 -9.92
N ASN A 117 7.49 -8.14 -9.52
CA ASN A 117 7.64 -8.60 -8.14
C ASN A 117 8.89 -7.97 -7.53
N ARG A 118 8.72 -7.01 -6.61
CA ARG A 118 9.85 -6.33 -5.96
C ARG A 118 9.47 -5.69 -4.63
N LEU A 119 10.40 -5.74 -3.70
CA LEU A 119 10.47 -4.82 -2.58
C LEU A 119 11.20 -3.56 -3.04
N SER A 120 10.71 -2.39 -2.64
CA SER A 120 11.40 -1.12 -2.86
C SER A 120 10.96 -0.10 -1.83
N THR A 121 11.54 1.09 -1.89
CA THR A 121 11.22 2.22 -1.02
C THR A 121 10.87 3.45 -1.82
N SER A 122 10.10 4.35 -1.24
CA SER A 122 9.58 5.56 -1.87
C SER A 122 8.73 5.27 -3.13
N PHE A 123 9.05 5.87 -4.29
CA PHE A 123 8.39 5.62 -5.57
C PHE A 123 9.41 5.35 -6.69
N ASN A 124 10.24 6.34 -7.02
CA ASN A 124 11.35 6.18 -7.96
C ASN A 124 12.51 7.07 -7.52
N GLN A 125 13.37 6.51 -6.68
CA GLN A 125 14.53 7.19 -6.09
C GLN A 125 15.46 7.83 -7.12
N LYS A 126 15.44 7.39 -8.39
CA LYS A 126 16.28 7.94 -9.46
C LYS A 126 15.74 9.24 -10.05
N THR A 127 14.44 9.49 -9.94
CA THR A 127 13.78 10.62 -10.62
C THR A 127 13.05 11.57 -9.67
N GLU A 128 12.76 11.12 -8.45
CA GLU A 128 12.01 11.92 -7.48
C GLU A 128 12.89 12.99 -6.82
N LYS A 129 12.29 14.16 -6.54
CA LYS A 129 12.95 15.26 -5.81
C LYS A 129 12.76 15.17 -4.30
N VAL A 130 11.64 14.57 -3.88
CA VAL A 130 11.29 14.33 -2.49
C VAL A 130 10.82 12.88 -2.39
N SER A 131 11.45 12.12 -1.51
CA SER A 131 11.11 10.73 -1.24
C SER A 131 9.85 10.61 -0.40
N ASN A 132 9.05 9.58 -0.69
CA ASN A 132 7.91 9.21 0.11
C ASN A 132 8.36 8.43 1.33
N TRP A 133 7.74 8.71 2.48
CA TRP A 133 7.96 7.99 3.73
C TRP A 133 7.27 6.61 3.71
N ARG A 134 7.77 5.70 2.86
CA ARG A 134 7.15 4.42 2.54
C ARG A 134 8.17 3.37 2.12
N ASP A 135 8.00 2.14 2.61
CA ASP A 135 8.45 0.93 1.92
C ASP A 135 7.25 0.22 1.28
N PHE A 136 7.48 -0.55 0.22
CA PHE A 136 6.42 -1.36 -0.40
C PHE A 136 6.94 -2.65 -1.01
N LEU A 137 6.06 -3.66 -1.02
CA LEU A 137 6.22 -4.89 -1.76
C LEU A 137 5.16 -4.90 -2.87
N SER A 138 5.62 -4.91 -4.12
CA SER A 138 4.78 -5.08 -5.30
C SER A 138 4.78 -6.54 -5.71
N LEU A 139 3.59 -7.10 -5.93
CA LEU A 139 3.40 -8.47 -6.39
C LEU A 139 2.41 -8.48 -7.55
N ARG A 140 2.77 -9.18 -8.63
CA ARG A 140 1.83 -9.56 -9.67
C ARG A 140 1.09 -10.81 -9.19
N CYS A 141 -0.23 -10.70 -9.09
CA CYS A 141 -1.09 -11.78 -8.59
C CYS A 141 -1.91 -12.49 -9.66
N TYR A 142 -1.81 -12.06 -10.91
CA TYR A 142 -2.53 -12.68 -12.02
C TYR A 142 -1.66 -12.68 -13.29
N PRO A 143 -1.57 -13.80 -14.02
CA PRO A 143 -2.02 -15.16 -13.62
C PRO A 143 -1.22 -15.70 -12.42
N LEU A 144 -1.86 -16.43 -11.50
CA LEU A 144 -1.22 -16.80 -10.23
C LEU A 144 -0.06 -17.79 -10.43
N GLU A 145 -0.27 -18.80 -11.26
CA GLU A 145 0.65 -19.90 -11.54
C GLU A 145 1.97 -19.40 -12.14
N GLU A 146 1.89 -18.33 -12.93
CA GLU A 146 3.02 -17.69 -13.57
C GLU A 146 3.82 -16.77 -12.63
N ASN A 147 3.29 -16.39 -11.46
CA ASN A 147 3.90 -15.35 -10.63
C ASN A 147 4.24 -15.79 -9.21
N MET A 148 3.50 -16.76 -8.65
CA MET A 148 3.64 -17.19 -7.25
C MET A 148 5.04 -17.71 -6.92
N HIS A 149 5.78 -18.21 -7.91
CA HIS A 149 7.14 -18.73 -7.71
C HIS A 149 8.17 -17.63 -7.40
N GLU A 150 7.91 -16.37 -7.77
CA GLU A 150 8.76 -15.22 -7.47
C GLU A 150 8.41 -14.52 -6.14
N TRP A 151 7.30 -14.88 -5.51
CA TRP A 151 6.85 -14.25 -4.27
C TRP A 151 7.77 -14.57 -3.09
N PRO A 152 7.72 -13.82 -1.98
CA PRO A 152 8.39 -14.21 -0.75
C PRO A 152 8.09 -15.66 -0.32
N THR A 153 9.12 -16.36 0.16
CA THR A 153 9.01 -17.70 0.78
C THR A 153 9.06 -17.64 2.31
N ASN A 154 9.36 -16.46 2.85
CA ASN A 154 9.41 -16.16 4.27
C ASN A 154 8.52 -14.93 4.50
N PRO A 155 7.51 -14.97 5.40
CA PRO A 155 7.08 -16.12 6.20
C PRO A 155 6.58 -17.30 5.33
N PRO A 156 6.61 -18.56 5.82
CA PRO A 156 6.10 -19.72 5.07
C PRO A 156 4.62 -19.62 4.70
N SER A 157 3.86 -18.82 5.44
CA SER A 157 2.45 -18.49 5.22
C SER A 157 2.21 -17.52 4.05
N PHE A 158 3.27 -16.98 3.42
CA PHE A 158 3.13 -15.93 2.41
C PHE A 158 2.51 -16.41 1.10
N ARG A 159 2.73 -17.68 0.73
CA ARG A 159 2.22 -18.30 -0.50
C ARG A 159 1.03 -19.21 -0.20
#